data_AF-A0A2P6TV12-F1
#
_entry.id   AF-A0A2P6TV12-F1
#
_cell.length_a   1.000
_cell.length_b   1.000
_cell.length_c   1.000
_cell.angle_alpha   90.00
_cell.angle_beta   90.00
_cell.angle_gamma   90.00
#
_symmetry.space_group_name_H-M   'P 1'
#
loop_
_entity.id
_entity.type
_entity.pdbx_description
1 polymer ?
#
loop_
_entity_poly.entity_id
_entity_poly.type
_entity_poly.pdbx_seq_one_letter_code
_entity_poly.pdbx_strand_id
1 'polypeptide(L)'
;MPAEPKAAARRHGRRLRALGDAFHRTVKYALRPVDLEAFAQLFPTLRDGLVESLYEAFKQVVHQMRVFAEAEYEEAAEEHGLRDKLVALEELCEAQGVADGDSSAAAPDGGSTRQPGLGPTNAIRLSLLRAKQAEAEQLRRVLAEVQAANEQLAAQREERRRAAQDLLAKSQPLAAQLEPVHVSSKAWANRVVEPVG
;
A
#
# COMPACT_ATOMS: atom_id res chain seq x y z
N MET A 1 -34.29 12.98 17.81
CA MET A 1 -32.95 13.21 18.40
C MET A 1 -32.23 11.85 18.44
N PRO A 2 -31.44 11.51 17.40
CA PRO A 2 -30.66 10.28 17.41
C PRO A 2 -29.59 10.36 18.51
N ALA A 3 -29.55 9.35 19.38
CA ALA A 3 -28.60 9.24 20.46
C ALA A 3 -27.17 9.14 19.91
N GLU A 4 -26.29 10.02 20.36
CA GLU A 4 -24.86 9.94 20.07
C GLU A 4 -24.32 8.58 20.58
N PRO A 5 -23.54 7.87 19.76
CA PRO A 5 -22.92 6.62 20.20
C PRO A 5 -21.97 6.94 21.35
N LYS A 6 -22.26 6.37 22.54
CA LYS A 6 -21.35 6.35 23.69
C LYS A 6 -19.94 6.03 23.21
N ALA A 7 -19.03 7.00 23.36
CA ALA A 7 -17.61 6.83 23.07
C ALA A 7 -17.12 5.54 23.73
N ALA A 8 -16.89 4.51 22.92
CA ALA A 8 -16.30 3.26 23.37
C ALA A 8 -15.02 3.63 24.11
N ALA A 9 -14.93 3.28 25.40
CA ALA A 9 -13.75 3.49 26.21
C ALA A 9 -12.53 3.05 25.40
N ARG A 10 -11.72 4.02 24.94
CA ARG A 10 -10.59 3.80 24.04
C ARG A 10 -9.65 2.81 24.74
N ARG A 11 -9.75 1.53 24.38
CA ARG A 11 -8.85 0.50 24.88
C ARG A 11 -7.46 0.89 24.41
N HIS A 12 -6.58 1.22 25.33
CA HIS A 12 -5.20 1.53 25.01
C HIS A 12 -4.59 0.28 24.35
N GLY A 13 -4.04 0.45 23.15
CA GLY A 13 -3.41 -0.61 22.35
C GLY A 13 -2.34 -1.36 23.16
N ARG A 14 -2.04 -2.61 22.77
CA ARG A 14 -1.05 -3.44 23.49
C ARG A 14 0.34 -2.80 23.49
N ARG A 15 0.74 -2.21 22.36
CA ARG A 15 2.04 -1.55 22.16
C ARG A 15 2.15 -0.26 22.93
N LEU A 16 1.07 0.52 23.00
CA LEU A 16 1.04 1.73 23.83
C LEU A 16 1.27 1.40 25.31
N ARG A 17 0.63 0.34 25.82
CA ARG A 17 0.88 -0.15 27.17
C ARG A 17 2.30 -0.64 27.36
N ALA A 18 2.83 -1.43 26.42
CA ALA A 18 4.21 -1.92 26.49
C ALA A 18 5.24 -0.78 26.50
N LEU A 19 5.02 0.28 25.71
CA LEU A 19 5.85 1.48 25.69
C LEU A 19 5.79 2.22 27.03
N GLY A 20 4.59 2.43 27.56
CA GLY A 20 4.39 3.00 28.89
C GLY A 20 5.11 2.19 29.97
N ASP A 21 4.92 0.88 29.99
CA ASP A 21 5.57 -0.01 30.98
C ASP A 21 7.11 0.02 30.86
N ALA A 22 7.64 0.10 29.64
CA ALA A 22 9.08 0.24 29.42
C ALA A 22 9.60 1.58 29.94
N PHE A 23 8.88 2.68 29.67
CA PHE A 23 9.22 4.01 30.18
C PHE A 23 9.21 4.05 31.71
N HIS A 24 8.12 3.63 32.36
CA HIS A 24 7.99 3.64 33.82
C HIS A 24 9.07 2.78 34.49
N ARG A 25 9.40 1.61 33.91
CA ARG A 25 10.52 0.80 34.40
C ARG A 25 11.84 1.55 34.29
N THR A 26 12.10 2.20 33.17
CA THR A 26 13.34 2.93 32.92
C THR A 26 13.51 4.09 33.90
N VAL A 27 12.47 4.91 34.09
CA VAL A 27 12.45 6.00 35.07
C VAL A 27 12.67 5.47 36.48
N LYS A 28 11.99 4.38 36.86
CA LYS A 28 12.16 3.75 38.18
C LYS A 28 13.60 3.26 38.42
N TYR A 29 14.26 2.71 37.41
CA TYR A 29 15.65 2.27 37.53
C TYR A 29 16.63 3.44 37.56
N ALA A 30 16.43 4.45 36.70
CA ALA A 30 17.31 5.61 36.61
C ALA A 30 17.25 6.50 37.86
N LEU A 31 16.06 6.64 38.45
CA LEU A 31 15.80 7.46 39.63
C LEU A 31 15.75 6.62 40.93
N ARG A 32 16.41 5.47 40.96
CA ARG A 32 16.48 4.65 42.17
C ARG A 32 17.23 5.45 43.25
N PRO A 33 16.61 5.74 44.41
CA PRO A 33 17.30 6.45 45.47
C PRO A 33 18.43 5.59 46.02
N VAL A 34 19.55 6.24 46.30
CA VAL A 34 20.67 5.68 47.06
C VAL A 34 20.24 5.59 48.53
N ASP A 35 20.75 4.62 49.27
CA ASP A 35 20.56 4.49 50.71
C ASP A 35 21.27 5.61 51.48
N LEU A 36 20.80 5.89 52.70
CA LEU A 36 21.36 6.98 53.52
C LEU A 36 22.85 6.77 53.83
N GLU A 37 23.29 5.52 54.03
CA GLU A 37 24.70 5.22 54.33
C GLU A 37 25.60 5.55 53.14
N ALA A 38 25.26 5.08 51.94
CA ALA A 38 26.01 5.42 50.73
C ALA A 38 25.90 6.92 50.37
N PHE A 39 24.78 7.58 50.67
CA PHE A 39 24.66 9.03 50.51
C PHE A 39 25.57 9.79 51.48
N ALA A 40 25.64 9.37 52.74
CA ALA A 40 26.48 9.98 53.77
C ALA A 40 27.98 9.88 53.43
N GLN A 41 28.40 8.78 52.79
CA GLN A 41 29.78 8.61 52.31
C GLN A 41 30.22 9.69 51.31
N LEU A 42 29.29 10.34 50.60
CA LEU A 42 29.58 11.43 49.67
C LEU A 42 29.88 12.76 50.39
N PHE A 43 29.51 12.87 51.67
CA PHE A 43 29.64 14.09 52.47
C PHE A 43 30.33 13.85 53.82
N PRO A 44 31.56 13.28 53.85
CA PRO A 44 32.21 12.82 55.08
C PRO A 44 32.57 13.94 56.06
N THR A 45 32.56 15.20 55.61
CA THR A 45 32.89 16.39 56.43
C THR A 45 31.67 17.09 57.02
N LEU A 46 30.46 16.70 56.60
CA LEU A 46 29.22 17.28 57.12
C LEU A 46 28.80 16.58 58.41
N ARG A 47 28.10 17.32 59.27
CA ARG A 47 27.48 16.76 60.50
C ARG A 47 26.28 15.90 60.12
N ASP A 48 26.04 14.82 60.84
CA ASP A 48 24.98 13.83 60.55
C ASP A 48 23.60 14.47 60.34
N GLY A 49 23.18 15.40 61.21
CA GLY A 49 21.87 16.07 61.07
C GLY A 49 21.72 16.91 59.79
N LEU A 50 22.81 17.45 59.25
CA LEU A 50 22.81 18.12 57.95
C LEU A 50 22.74 17.11 56.80
N VAL A 51 23.43 15.97 56.92
CA VAL A 51 23.39 14.88 55.93
C VAL A 51 21.98 14.30 55.83
N GLU A 52 21.31 14.06 56.96
CA GLU A 52 19.92 13.62 57.00
C GLU A 52 18.98 14.61 56.32
N SER A 53 19.12 15.90 56.63
CA SER A 53 18.32 16.96 56.00
C SER A 53 18.53 17.04 54.49
N LEU A 54 19.78 16.91 54.03
CA LEU A 54 20.12 16.86 52.61
C LEU A 54 19.57 15.60 51.93
N TYR A 55 19.56 14.46 52.64
CA TYR A 55 19.01 13.22 52.13
C TYR A 55 17.49 13.27 51.96
N GLU A 56 16.77 13.89 52.90
CA GLU A 56 15.33 14.16 52.75
C GLU A 56 15.04 15.05 51.53
N ALA A 57 15.80 16.14 51.37
CA ALA A 57 15.70 17.00 50.20
C ALA A 57 16.00 16.25 48.89
N PHE A 58 17.02 15.39 48.88
CA PHE A 58 17.36 14.53 47.75
C PHE A 58 16.21 13.60 47.38
N LYS A 59 15.61 12.89 48.35
CA LYS A 59 14.44 12.03 48.10
C LYS A 59 13.28 12.81 47.49
N GLN A 60 13.03 14.02 48.00
CA GLN A 60 11.99 14.89 47.46
C GLN A 60 12.27 15.29 46.01
N VAL A 61 13.51 15.66 45.69
CA VAL A 61 13.93 15.97 44.30
C VAL A 61 13.73 14.76 43.39
N VAL A 62 14.21 13.58 43.79
CA VAL A 62 14.06 12.34 43.01
C VAL A 62 12.58 12.01 42.77
N HIS A 63 11.74 12.18 43.79
CA HIS A 63 10.30 11.98 43.65
C HIS A 63 9.67 12.98 42.66
N GLN A 64 10.00 14.27 42.77
CA GLN A 64 9.49 15.30 41.86
C GLN A 64 9.95 15.09 40.42
N MET A 65 11.22 14.72 40.22
CA MET A 65 11.75 14.38 38.89
C MET A 65 10.98 13.22 38.26
N ARG A 66 10.59 12.22 39.06
CA ARG A 66 9.77 11.11 38.57
C ARG A 66 8.39 11.58 38.14
N VAL A 67 7.70 12.36 38.97
CA VAL A 67 6.37 12.89 38.64
C VAL A 67 6.41 13.75 37.38
N PHE A 68 7.43 14.62 37.28
CA PHE A 68 7.64 15.46 36.10
C PHE A 68 7.89 14.62 34.84
N ALA A 69 8.77 13.62 34.91
CA ALA A 69 9.04 12.73 33.77
C ALA A 69 7.81 11.95 33.32
N GLU A 70 6.98 11.47 34.25
CA GLU A 70 5.72 10.77 33.94
C GLU A 70 4.70 11.72 33.28
N ALA A 71 4.61 12.98 33.73
CA ALA A 71 3.75 14.00 33.13
C ALA A 71 4.20 14.39 31.71
N GLU A 72 5.48 14.67 31.52
CA GLU A 72 6.08 15.01 30.22
C GLU A 72 5.92 13.86 29.22
N TYR A 73 6.00 12.61 29.67
CA TYR A 73 5.74 11.45 28.81
C TYR A 73 4.31 11.43 28.27
N GLU A 74 3.31 11.69 29.12
CA GLU A 74 1.92 11.72 28.68
C GLU A 74 1.66 12.91 27.75
N GLU A 75 2.20 14.09 28.05
CA GLU A 75 2.11 15.27 27.19
C GLU A 75 2.74 15.02 25.82
N ALA A 76 3.97 14.49 25.78
CA ALA A 76 4.63 14.14 24.52
C ALA A 76 3.87 13.04 23.74
N ALA A 77 3.26 12.09 24.46
CA ALA A 77 2.45 11.05 23.82
C ALA A 77 1.17 11.59 23.18
N GLU A 78 0.56 12.60 23.80
CA GLU A 78 -0.58 13.33 23.25
C GLU A 78 -0.17 14.24 22.09
N GLU A 79 0.85 15.09 22.28
CA GLU A 79 1.35 16.04 21.27
C GLU A 79 1.70 15.34 19.95
N HIS A 80 2.39 14.20 20.04
CA HIS A 80 2.81 13.46 18.86
C HIS A 80 1.76 12.49 18.32
N GLY A 81 0.57 12.41 18.94
CA GLY A 81 -0.47 11.46 18.57
C GLY A 81 0.03 10.02 18.60
N LEU A 82 0.90 9.67 19.57
CA LEU A 82 1.50 8.32 19.66
C LEU A 82 0.42 7.25 19.82
N ARG A 83 -0.67 7.60 20.50
CA ARG A 83 -1.80 6.70 20.71
C ARG A 83 -2.40 6.23 19.38
N ASP A 84 -2.72 7.17 18.50
CA ASP A 84 -3.34 6.86 17.20
C ASP A 84 -2.35 6.16 16.27
N LYS A 85 -1.08 6.60 16.25
CA LYS A 85 -0.03 5.99 15.43
C LYS A 85 0.26 4.54 15.83
N LEU A 86 0.34 4.24 17.12
CA LEU A 86 0.60 2.89 17.61
C LEU A 86 -0.60 1.96 17.38
N VAL A 87 -1.83 2.47 17.51
CA VAL A 87 -3.04 1.70 17.17
C VAL A 87 -3.07 1.38 15.68
N ALA A 88 -2.85 2.36 14.80
CA ALA A 88 -2.79 2.13 13.36
C ALA A 88 -1.69 1.12 12.98
N LEU A 89 -0.55 1.16 13.68
CA LEU A 89 0.53 0.21 13.48
C LEU A 89 0.16 -1.20 13.96
N GLU A 90 -0.53 -1.35 15.10
CA GLU A 90 -1.08 -2.63 15.54
C GLU A 90 -2.02 -3.23 14.49
N GLU A 91 -2.96 -2.43 13.97
CA GLU A 91 -3.90 -2.86 12.93
C GLU A 91 -3.17 -3.31 11.65
N LEU A 92 -2.14 -2.58 11.23
CA LEU A 92 -1.32 -2.95 10.08
C LEU A 92 -0.56 -4.27 10.29
N CYS A 93 0.00 -4.47 11.49
CA CYS A 93 0.68 -5.71 11.84
C CYS A 93 -0.29 -6.90 11.86
N GLU A 94 -1.47 -6.73 12.46
CA GLU A 94 -2.52 -7.76 12.48
C GLU A 94 -3.00 -8.10 11.07
N ALA A 95 -3.24 -7.09 10.21
CA ALA A 95 -3.63 -7.30 8.82
C ALA A 95 -2.57 -8.05 7.99
N GLN A 96 -1.30 -7.93 8.37
CA GLN A 96 -0.18 -8.62 7.72
C GLN A 96 0.13 -9.99 8.35
N GLY A 97 -0.63 -10.42 9.37
CA GLY A 97 -0.37 -11.66 10.09
C GLY A 97 0.90 -11.62 10.95
N VAL A 98 1.43 -10.43 11.21
CA VAL A 98 2.53 -10.21 12.15
C VAL A 98 1.91 -10.15 13.54
N ALA A 99 1.73 -11.32 14.15
CA ALA A 99 1.44 -11.39 15.58
C ALA A 99 2.70 -11.00 16.36
N ASP A 100 2.55 -10.13 17.35
CA ASP A 100 3.59 -9.84 18.34
C ASP A 100 3.84 -11.09 19.20
N GLY A 101 4.53 -12.06 18.61
CA GLY A 101 4.81 -13.37 19.19
C GLY A 101 5.90 -13.28 20.24
N ASP A 102 5.50 -13.50 21.49
CA ASP A 102 6.26 -14.06 22.62
C ASP A 102 7.79 -14.14 22.46
N SER A 103 8.45 -13.03 22.77
CA SER A 103 9.89 -13.03 23.10
C SER A 103 10.18 -13.66 24.47
N SER A 104 9.23 -14.36 25.10
CA SER A 104 9.32 -14.88 26.47
C SER A 104 8.83 -16.33 26.64
N ALA A 105 9.11 -17.21 25.68
CA ALA A 105 9.05 -18.65 25.92
C ALA A 105 10.25 -19.35 25.29
N ALA A 106 11.29 -19.52 26.09
CA ALA A 106 12.32 -20.53 25.84
C ALA A 106 11.66 -21.92 25.93
N ALA A 107 11.23 -22.47 24.78
CA ALA A 107 11.00 -23.90 24.62
C ALA A 107 12.24 -24.50 23.93
N PRO A 108 12.87 -25.55 24.50
CA PRO A 108 14.14 -26.07 24.00
C PRO A 108 14.01 -27.09 22.86
N ASP A 109 12.81 -27.38 22.35
CA ASP A 109 12.64 -28.39 21.31
C ASP A 109 11.98 -27.84 20.04
N GLY A 110 12.81 -27.80 18.99
CA GLY A 110 12.50 -28.19 17.62
C GLY A 110 11.13 -27.84 17.05
N GLY A 111 11.12 -26.84 16.16
CA GLY A 111 10.06 -26.75 15.14
C GLY A 111 9.25 -25.46 15.13
N SER A 112 9.76 -24.35 15.68
CA SER A 112 9.25 -23.05 15.25
C SER A 112 9.89 -22.75 13.90
N THR A 113 9.14 -22.90 12.81
CA THR A 113 9.35 -22.17 11.57
C THR A 113 9.33 -20.69 11.89
N ARG A 114 10.44 -20.18 12.42
CA ARG A 114 10.79 -18.77 12.41
C ARG A 114 10.71 -18.38 10.95
N GLN A 115 9.62 -17.72 10.58
CA GLN A 115 9.58 -16.91 9.37
C GLN A 115 10.88 -16.09 9.40
N PRO A 116 11.80 -16.27 8.44
CA PRO A 116 13.05 -15.52 8.43
C PRO A 116 12.64 -14.06 8.39
N GLY A 117 13.17 -13.27 9.34
CA GLY A 117 12.73 -11.91 9.65
C GLY A 117 12.23 -11.18 8.41
N LEU A 118 10.91 -10.98 8.37
CA LEU A 118 10.21 -10.29 7.30
C LEU A 118 10.58 -8.81 7.37
N GLY A 119 11.78 -8.49 6.88
CA GLY A 119 12.23 -7.11 6.75
C GLY A 119 11.35 -6.32 5.79
N PRO A 120 11.40 -4.98 5.85
CA PRO A 120 10.63 -4.07 4.96
C PRO A 120 10.76 -4.43 3.47
N THR A 121 11.88 -5.04 3.08
CA THR A 121 12.14 -5.55 1.73
C THR A 121 11.12 -6.61 1.27
N ASN A 122 10.60 -7.48 2.14
CA ASN A 122 9.63 -8.51 1.72
C ASN A 122 8.20 -7.96 1.60
N ALA A 123 7.82 -7.00 2.45
CA ALA A 123 6.54 -6.30 2.30
C ALA A 123 6.49 -5.52 0.98
N ILE A 124 7.58 -4.84 0.62
CA ILE A 124 7.75 -4.18 -0.68
C ILE A 124 7.74 -5.20 -1.82
N ARG A 125 8.39 -6.35 -1.64
CA ARG A 125 8.40 -7.41 -2.66
C ARG A 125 7.00 -8.00 -2.89
N LEU A 126 6.22 -8.21 -1.82
CA LEU A 126 4.85 -8.70 -1.91
C LEU A 126 3.90 -7.66 -2.53
N SER A 127 4.04 -6.38 -2.18
CA SER A 127 3.25 -5.32 -2.81
C SER A 127 3.60 -5.17 -4.30
N LEU A 128 4.88 -5.22 -4.65
CA LEU A 128 5.34 -5.21 -6.03
C LEU A 128 4.83 -6.43 -6.81
N LEU A 129 4.86 -7.62 -6.21
CA LEU A 129 4.36 -8.84 -6.83
C LEU A 129 2.85 -8.76 -7.10
N ARG A 130 2.07 -8.24 -6.15
CA ARG A 130 0.62 -8.00 -6.34
C ARG A 130 0.36 -6.97 -7.44
N ALA A 131 1.11 -5.86 -7.45
CA ALA A 131 1.01 -4.85 -8.50
C ALA A 131 1.33 -5.44 -9.89
N LYS A 132 2.37 -6.29 -9.98
CA LYS A 132 2.76 -6.96 -11.23
C LYS A 132 1.72 -7.99 -11.69
N GLN A 133 1.06 -8.69 -10.75
CA GLN A 133 -0.04 -9.59 -11.09
C GLN A 133 -1.24 -8.81 -11.65
N ALA A 134 -1.62 -7.70 -11.02
CA ALA A 134 -2.70 -6.86 -11.51
C ALA A 134 -2.40 -6.27 -12.91
N GLU A 135 -1.16 -5.80 -13.12
CA GLU A 135 -0.69 -5.31 -14.43
C GLU A 135 -0.74 -6.42 -15.50
N ALA A 136 -0.32 -7.65 -15.16
CA ALA A 136 -0.37 -8.78 -16.08
C ALA A 136 -1.82 -9.17 -16.43
N GLU A 137 -2.74 -9.13 -15.49
CA GLU A 137 -4.17 -9.36 -15.74
C GLU A 137 -4.77 -8.28 -16.64
N GLN A 138 -4.42 -7.01 -16.41
CA GLN A 138 -4.86 -5.91 -17.26
C GLN A 138 -4.34 -6.05 -18.69
N LEU A 139 -3.05 -6.36 -18.86
CA LEU A 139 -2.46 -6.59 -20.19
C LEU A 139 -3.10 -7.77 -20.92
N ARG A 140 -3.45 -8.85 -20.21
CA ARG A 140 -4.19 -9.99 -20.80
C ARG A 140 -5.58 -9.57 -21.29
N ARG A 141 -6.30 -8.73 -20.54
CA ARG A 141 -7.61 -8.20 -20.97
C ARG A 141 -7.47 -7.35 -22.22
N VAL A 142 -6.54 -6.41 -22.24
CA VAL A 142 -6.28 -5.56 -23.42
C VAL A 142 -5.89 -6.41 -24.63
N LEU A 143 -5.05 -7.43 -24.44
CA LEU A 143 -4.67 -8.33 -25.53
C LEU A 143 -5.87 -9.10 -26.08
N ALA A 144 -6.76 -9.59 -25.21
CA ALA A 144 -7.99 -10.27 -25.63
C ALA A 144 -8.94 -9.33 -26.39
N GLU A 145 -9.08 -8.07 -25.94
CA GLU A 145 -9.89 -7.05 -26.63
C GLU A 145 -9.34 -6.74 -28.03
N VAL A 146 -8.02 -6.56 -28.13
CA VAL A 146 -7.35 -6.30 -29.41
C VAL A 146 -7.47 -7.50 -30.35
N GLN A 147 -7.32 -8.72 -29.85
CA GLN A 147 -7.51 -9.93 -30.65
C GLN A 147 -8.95 -10.03 -31.20
N ALA A 148 -9.95 -9.82 -30.35
CA ALA A 148 -11.35 -9.82 -30.76
C ALA A 148 -11.65 -8.74 -31.81
N ALA A 149 -11.11 -7.53 -31.64
CA ALA A 149 -11.25 -6.45 -32.62
C ALA A 149 -10.58 -6.81 -33.95
N ASN A 150 -9.41 -7.46 -33.91
CA ASN A 150 -8.69 -7.87 -35.11
C ASN A 150 -9.42 -8.97 -35.88
N GLU A 151 -10.00 -9.95 -35.17
CA GLU A 151 -10.85 -10.98 -35.76
C GLU A 151 -12.09 -10.37 -36.44
N GLN A 152 -12.75 -9.40 -35.79
CA GLN A 152 -13.88 -8.68 -36.37
C GLN A 152 -13.48 -7.92 -37.64
N LEU A 153 -12.35 -7.20 -37.61
CA LEU A 153 -11.85 -6.46 -38.77
C LEU A 153 -11.45 -7.39 -39.91
N ALA A 154 -10.85 -8.55 -39.61
CA ALA A 154 -10.52 -9.57 -40.59
C ALA A 154 -11.79 -10.12 -41.26
N ALA A 155 -12.85 -10.40 -40.48
CA ALA A 155 -14.13 -10.83 -41.00
C ALA A 155 -14.77 -9.77 -41.91
N GLN A 156 -14.80 -8.49 -41.48
CA GLN A 156 -15.30 -7.39 -42.31
C GLN A 156 -14.51 -7.21 -43.60
N ARG A 157 -13.19 -7.38 -43.55
CA ARG A 157 -12.33 -7.30 -44.74
C ARG A 157 -12.67 -8.40 -45.74
N GLU A 158 -12.86 -9.62 -45.26
CA GLU A 158 -13.21 -10.75 -46.10
C GLU A 158 -14.61 -10.61 -46.71
N GLU A 159 -15.58 -10.12 -45.94
CA GLU A 159 -16.92 -9.81 -46.42
C GLU A 159 -16.90 -8.73 -47.53
N ARG A 160 -16.17 -7.63 -47.30
CA ARG A 160 -15.99 -6.57 -48.31
C ARG A 160 -15.30 -7.10 -49.56
N ARG A 161 -14.31 -7.99 -49.40
CA ARG A 161 -13.61 -8.62 -50.53
C ARG A 161 -14.57 -9.45 -51.37
N ARG A 162 -15.42 -10.27 -50.75
CA ARG A 162 -16.44 -11.07 -51.44
C ARG A 162 -17.46 -10.18 -52.15
N ALA A 163 -17.97 -9.15 -51.47
CA ALA A 163 -18.90 -8.19 -52.07
C ALA A 163 -18.29 -7.48 -53.30
N ALA A 164 -17.00 -7.09 -53.23
CA ALA A 164 -16.31 -6.49 -54.36
C ALA A 164 -16.13 -7.48 -55.53
N GLN A 165 -15.80 -8.75 -55.25
CA GLN A 165 -15.71 -9.79 -56.27
C GLN A 165 -17.07 -10.05 -56.94
N ASP A 166 -18.15 -10.09 -56.16
CA ASP A 166 -19.51 -10.26 -56.68
C ASP A 166 -19.93 -9.08 -57.56
N LEU A 167 -19.62 -7.85 -57.16
CA LEU A 167 -19.88 -6.66 -57.97
C LEU A 167 -19.08 -6.68 -59.28
N LEU A 168 -17.82 -7.09 -59.23
CA LEU A 168 -16.97 -7.23 -60.42
C LEU A 168 -17.50 -8.31 -61.36
N ALA A 169 -17.89 -9.47 -60.82
CA ALA A 169 -18.51 -10.55 -61.59
C ALA A 169 -19.84 -10.12 -62.25
N LYS A 170 -20.64 -9.27 -61.59
CA LYS A 170 -21.89 -8.72 -62.16
C LYS A 170 -21.65 -7.62 -63.19
N SER A 171 -20.62 -6.80 -63.03
CA SER A 171 -20.33 -5.68 -63.94
C SER A 171 -19.58 -6.10 -65.20
N GLN A 172 -18.75 -7.14 -65.12
CA GLN A 172 -17.99 -7.67 -66.26
C GLN A 172 -18.84 -8.07 -67.47
N PRO A 173 -19.97 -8.80 -67.35
CA PRO A 173 -20.83 -9.10 -68.50
C PRO A 173 -21.54 -7.86 -69.05
N LEU A 174 -21.89 -6.89 -68.20
CA LEU A 174 -22.48 -5.62 -68.63
C LEU A 174 -21.48 -4.80 -69.45
N ALA A 175 -20.22 -4.72 -69.01
CA ALA A 175 -19.15 -4.08 -69.75
C ALA A 175 -18.91 -4.78 -71.11
N ALA A 176 -18.90 -6.11 -71.13
CA ALA A 176 -18.77 -6.89 -72.36
C ALA A 176 -19.94 -6.70 -73.33
N GLN A 177 -21.15 -6.44 -72.84
CA GLN A 177 -22.31 -6.10 -73.67
C GLN A 177 -22.30 -4.66 -74.20
N LEU A 178 -21.69 -3.72 -73.46
CA LEU A 178 -21.56 -2.32 -73.88
C LEU A 178 -20.47 -2.13 -74.96
N GLU A 179 -19.42 -2.95 -74.96
CA GLU A 179 -18.36 -2.88 -75.97
C GLU A 179 -18.86 -2.97 -77.43
N PRO A 180 -19.69 -3.96 -77.84
CA PRO A 180 -20.23 -3.99 -79.21
C PRO A 180 -21.19 -2.83 -79.51
N VAL A 181 -21.90 -2.30 -78.52
CA VAL A 181 -22.75 -1.10 -78.67
C VAL A 181 -21.88 0.14 -78.92
N HIS A 182 -20.77 0.27 -78.20
CA HIS A 182 -19.81 1.35 -78.39
C HIS A 182 -19.10 1.26 -79.75
N VAL A 183 -18.68 0.06 -80.17
CA VAL A 183 -18.09 -0.17 -81.50
C VAL A 183 -19.08 0.15 -82.61
N SER A 184 -20.34 -0.27 -82.49
CA SER A 184 -21.38 0.02 -83.49
C SER A 184 -21.74 1.51 -83.53
N SER A 185 -21.80 2.19 -82.38
CA SER A 185 -21.99 3.64 -82.29
C SER A 185 -20.84 4.43 -82.95
N LYS A 186 -19.58 4.05 -82.70
CA LYS A 186 -18.41 4.64 -83.38
C LYS A 186 -18.42 4.41 -84.90
N ALA A 187 -18.78 3.20 -85.34
CA ALA A 187 -18.89 2.88 -86.75
C ALA A 187 -19.98 3.72 -87.45
N TRP A 188 -21.11 3.97 -86.77
CA TRP A 188 -22.15 4.85 -87.27
C TRP A 188 -21.71 6.31 -87.32
N ALA A 189 -21.12 6.83 -86.25
CA ALA A 189 -20.60 8.20 -86.21
C ALA A 189 -19.55 8.47 -87.31
N ASN A 190 -18.66 7.51 -87.58
CA ASN A 190 -17.67 7.64 -88.65
C ASN A 190 -18.30 7.64 -90.06
N ARG A 191 -19.42 6.94 -90.27
CA ARG A 191 -20.16 6.96 -91.55
C ARG A 191 -20.90 8.28 -91.81
N VAL A 192 -21.30 8.99 -90.75
CA VAL A 192 -21.99 10.29 -90.87
C VAL A 192 -21.01 11.44 -91.20
N VAL A 193 -19.70 11.23 -91.00
CA VAL A 193 -18.64 12.23 -91.21
C VAL A 193 -17.96 12.08 -92.58
N GLU A 194 -18.30 11.07 -93.39
CA GLU A 194 -17.85 11.04 -94.79
C GLU A 194 -18.59 12.13 -95.59
N PRO A 195 -17.88 13.17 -96.10
CA PRO A 195 -18.52 14.19 -96.91
C PRO A 195 -18.95 13.56 -98.23
N VAL A 196 -20.22 13.75 -98.58
CA VAL A 196 -20.75 13.48 -99.92
C VAL A 196 -19.96 14.33 -100.90
N GLY A 197 -18.99 13.72 -101.57
CA GLY A 197 -18.35 14.23 -102.78
C GLY A 197 -19.11 13.77 -104.01
#